data_AF-A0A497Q501-F1
#
_entry.id   AF-A0A497Q501-F1
#
_cell.length_a   1.000
_cell.length_b   1.000
_cell.length_c   1.000
_cell.angle_alpha   90.00
_cell.angle_beta   90.00
_cell.angle_gamma   90.00
#
_symmetry.space_group_name_H-M   'P 1'
#
loop_
_entity.id
_entity.type
_entity.pdbx_description
1 polymer ?
#
loop_
_entity_poly.entity_id
_entity_poly.type
_entity_poly.pdbx_seq_one_letter_code
_entity_poly.pdbx_strand_id
1 'polypeptide(L)'
;MPDELGPTLKVADILSRRGQTIYGRRTIVDLCARTGVALTSGYDAELGPVDSEESLMDFIIEYSKLNPAAKMTVLILSEICGLSIPKELLGKKKRIAVIAGVLESLSDFTHDLSSRLKG
;
A
#
# COMPACT_ATOMS: atom_id res chain seq x y z
N MET A 1 -6.52 -9.97 18.40
CA MET A 1 -5.85 -8.66 18.58
C MET A 1 -5.35 -8.24 17.21
N PRO A 2 -5.67 -7.05 16.68
CA PRO A 2 -5.50 -6.76 15.26
C PRO A 2 -4.12 -6.15 14.89
N ASP A 3 -3.10 -6.28 15.73
CA ASP A 3 -1.79 -5.60 15.57
C ASP A 3 -0.65 -6.51 15.06
N GLU A 4 -0.92 -7.72 14.55
CA GLU A 4 0.12 -8.68 14.13
C GLU A 4 0.29 -8.86 12.60
N LEU A 5 -0.31 -8.00 11.77
CA LEU A 5 -0.08 -8.08 10.31
C LEU A 5 1.19 -7.30 9.94
N GLY A 6 2.14 -7.98 9.29
CA GLY A 6 3.38 -7.36 8.82
C GLY A 6 3.12 -6.17 7.88
N PRO A 7 4.07 -5.22 7.74
CA PRO A 7 3.90 -4.00 6.95
C PRO A 7 3.37 -4.23 5.53
N THR A 8 3.88 -5.27 4.86
CA THR A 8 3.50 -5.65 3.49
C THR A 8 2.00 -6.01 3.41
N LEU A 9 1.54 -6.84 4.33
CA LEU A 9 0.15 -7.30 4.40
C LEU A 9 -0.81 -6.15 4.71
N LYS A 10 -0.43 -5.26 5.62
CA LYS A 10 -1.20 -4.06 5.97
C LYS A 10 -1.38 -3.12 4.78
N VAL A 11 -0.32 -2.88 4.01
CA VAL A 11 -0.41 -2.07 2.78
C VAL A 11 -1.31 -2.75 1.75
N ALA A 12 -1.10 -4.04 1.50
CA ALA A 12 -1.90 -4.81 0.54
C ALA A 12 -3.40 -4.83 0.89
N ASP A 13 -3.77 -4.98 2.17
CA ASP A 13 -5.16 -4.92 2.63
C ASP A 13 -5.81 -3.56 2.37
N ILE A 14 -5.13 -2.47 2.72
CA ILE A 14 -5.64 -1.11 2.47
C ILE A 14 -5.84 -0.89 0.96
N LEU A 15 -4.88 -1.31 0.14
CA LEU A 15 -4.93 -1.17 -1.31
C LEU A 15 -6.05 -2.01 -1.93
N SER A 16 -6.24 -3.25 -1.47
CA SER A 16 -7.31 -4.13 -1.94
C SER A 16 -8.69 -3.52 -1.64
N ARG A 17 -8.92 -3.11 -0.37
CA ARG A 17 -10.21 -2.53 0.05
C ARG A 17 -10.52 -1.22 -0.67
N ARG A 18 -9.56 -0.28 -0.69
CA ARG A 18 -9.76 1.03 -1.33
C ARG A 18 -9.78 0.93 -2.86
N GLY A 19 -8.97 0.03 -3.41
CA GLY A 19 -8.88 -0.21 -4.84
C GLY A 19 -10.19 -0.70 -5.44
N GLN A 20 -10.97 -1.51 -4.71
CA GLN A 20 -12.28 -1.96 -5.18
C GLN A 20 -13.24 -0.79 -5.38
N THR A 21 -13.18 0.21 -4.50
CA THR A 21 -13.99 1.43 -4.59
C THR A 21 -13.50 2.38 -5.68
N ILE A 22 -12.18 2.54 -5.84
CA ILE A 22 -11.60 3.53 -6.76
C ILE A 22 -11.53 3.01 -8.20
N TYR A 23 -11.12 1.76 -8.40
CA TYR A 23 -10.85 1.16 -9.70
C TYR A 23 -11.86 0.09 -10.12
N GLY A 24 -12.83 -0.19 -9.25
CA GLY A 24 -13.85 -1.20 -9.46
C GLY A 24 -13.38 -2.60 -9.09
N ARG A 25 -14.34 -3.45 -8.70
CA ARG A 25 -14.10 -4.83 -8.25
C ARG A 25 -13.35 -5.66 -9.30
N ARG A 26 -13.71 -5.56 -10.58
CA ARG A 26 -13.10 -6.36 -11.65
C ARG A 26 -11.59 -6.13 -11.75
N THR A 27 -11.16 -4.87 -11.75
CA THR A 27 -9.74 -4.51 -11.82
C THR A 27 -8.94 -5.12 -10.68
N ILE A 28 -9.45 -5.06 -9.46
CA ILE A 28 -8.77 -5.62 -8.29
C ILE A 28 -8.80 -7.15 -8.30
N VAL A 29 -9.90 -7.76 -8.73
CA VAL A 29 -9.96 -9.22 -8.88
C VAL A 29 -8.92 -9.72 -9.89
N ASP A 30 -8.82 -9.06 -11.05
CA ASP A 30 -7.84 -9.39 -12.08
C ASP A 30 -6.40 -9.14 -11.59
N LEU A 31 -6.20 -8.16 -10.71
CA LEU A 31 -4.91 -7.89 -10.09
C LEU A 31 -4.51 -9.01 -9.12
N CYS A 32 -5.38 -9.33 -8.16
CA CYS A 32 -5.17 -10.41 -7.19
C CYS A 32 -4.91 -11.77 -7.88
N ALA A 33 -5.68 -12.09 -8.92
CA ALA A 33 -5.52 -13.33 -9.68
C ALA A 33 -4.14 -13.44 -10.37
N ARG A 34 -3.58 -12.32 -10.85
CA ARG A 34 -2.27 -12.30 -11.52
C ARG A 34 -1.09 -12.33 -10.56
N THR A 35 -1.26 -11.81 -9.35
CA THR A 35 -0.20 -11.74 -8.33
C THR A 35 -0.31 -12.84 -7.29
N GLY A 36 -1.25 -13.78 -7.44
CA GLY A 36 -1.42 -14.90 -6.52
C GLY A 36 -1.87 -14.48 -5.12
N VAL A 37 -2.57 -13.34 -4.99
CA VAL A 37 -3.15 -12.86 -3.74
C VAL A 37 -4.60 -13.33 -3.65
N ALA A 38 -4.99 -13.85 -2.48
CA ALA A 38 -6.34 -14.35 -2.27
C ALA A 38 -7.41 -13.25 -2.46
N LEU A 39 -8.50 -13.61 -3.14
CA LEU A 39 -9.69 -12.77 -3.28
C LEU A 39 -10.49 -12.81 -1.98
N THR A 40 -10.23 -11.88 -1.06
CA THR A 40 -11.01 -11.80 0.17
C THR A 40 -12.35 -11.11 -0.09
N SER A 41 -13.39 -11.90 -0.33
CA SER A 41 -14.77 -11.40 -0.43
C SER A 41 -15.43 -11.42 0.95
N GLY A 42 -15.47 -10.29 1.64
CA GLY A 42 -16.37 -10.09 2.78
C GLY A 42 -15.73 -9.46 4.00
N TYR A 43 -16.60 -8.95 4.87
CA TYR A 43 -16.30 -8.24 6.12
C TYR A 43 -15.51 -9.07 7.16
N ASP A 44 -15.24 -10.34 6.85
CA ASP A 44 -14.61 -11.34 7.73
C ASP A 44 -13.45 -12.10 7.05
N ALA A 45 -13.10 -11.72 5.81
CA ALA A 45 -11.98 -12.32 5.10
C ALA A 45 -10.74 -11.45 5.33
N GLU A 46 -10.08 -11.65 6.46
CA GLU A 46 -8.71 -11.17 6.64
C GLU A 46 -7.86 -11.74 5.48
N LEU A 47 -7.05 -10.90 4.84
CA LEU A 47 -5.89 -11.40 4.10
C LEU A 47 -5.01 -12.08 5.17
N GLY A 48 -5.29 -13.35 5.42
CA GLY A 48 -4.61 -14.14 6.43
C GLY A 48 -3.21 -14.52 5.96
N PRO A 49 -2.42 -15.23 6.80
CA PRO A 49 -1.05 -15.69 6.50
C PRO A 49 -0.94 -16.71 5.34
N VAL A 50 -1.97 -16.82 4.50
CA VAL A 50 -2.04 -17.70 3.33
C VAL A 50 -1.29 -17.10 2.14
N ASP A 51 -1.25 -15.78 2.02
CA ASP A 51 -0.51 -15.10 0.95
C ASP A 51 0.98 -14.96 1.32
N SER A 52 1.87 -15.34 0.41
CA SER A 52 3.31 -15.15 0.61
C SER A 52 3.66 -13.67 0.57
N GLU A 53 4.71 -13.28 1.29
CA GLU A 53 5.22 -11.90 1.25
C GLU A 53 5.58 -11.46 -0.18
N GLU A 54 6.06 -12.39 -1.01
CA GLU A 54 6.36 -12.18 -2.43
C GLU A 54 5.08 -11.84 -3.23
N SER A 55 4.01 -12.63 -3.10
CA SER A 55 2.73 -12.36 -3.77
C SER A 55 2.13 -11.01 -3.36
N LEU A 56 2.24 -10.67 -2.07
CA LEU A 56 1.78 -9.37 -1.55
C LEU A 56 2.63 -8.22 -2.11
N MET A 57 3.94 -8.42 -2.25
CA MET A 57 4.81 -7.41 -2.84
C MET A 57 4.52 -7.20 -4.32
N ASP A 58 4.32 -8.29 -5.08
CA ASP A 58 3.93 -8.23 -6.48
C ASP A 58 2.59 -7.51 -6.66
N PHE A 59 1.62 -7.76 -5.78
CA PHE A 59 0.36 -7.04 -5.74
C PHE A 59 0.56 -5.52 -5.56
N ILE A 60 1.40 -5.12 -4.61
CA ILE A 60 1.70 -3.70 -4.34
C ILE A 60 2.37 -3.05 -5.57
N ILE A 61 3.33 -3.74 -6.18
CA ILE A 61 4.04 -3.26 -7.38
C ILE A 61 3.07 -3.14 -8.56
N GLU A 62 2.27 -4.15 -8.85
CA GLU A 62 1.30 -4.12 -9.94
C GLU A 62 0.18 -3.09 -9.70
N TYR A 63 -0.28 -2.93 -8.46
CA TYR A 63 -1.24 -1.87 -8.09
C TYR A 63 -0.69 -0.49 -8.45
N SER A 64 0.59 -0.23 -8.17
CA SER A 64 1.23 1.06 -8.50
C SER A 64 1.21 1.38 -9.99
N LYS A 65 1.12 0.37 -10.86
CA LYS A 65 1.14 0.51 -12.32
C LYS A 65 -0.23 0.89 -12.90
N LEU A 66 -1.30 0.82 -12.11
CA LEU A 66 -2.66 1.17 -12.56
C LEU A 66 -2.74 2.60 -13.09
N ASN A 67 -2.18 3.57 -12.36
CA ASN A 67 -2.04 4.97 -12.79
C ASN A 67 -1.11 5.74 -11.82
N PRO A 68 -0.75 7.02 -12.10
CA PRO A 68 0.10 7.81 -11.22
C PRO A 68 -0.44 8.03 -9.80
N ALA A 69 -1.76 8.12 -9.62
CA ALA A 69 -2.36 8.27 -8.29
C ALA A 69 -2.25 6.98 -7.46
N ALA A 70 -2.40 5.81 -8.11
CA ALA A 70 -2.15 4.51 -7.49
C ALA A 70 -0.70 4.40 -7.00
N LYS A 71 0.27 4.83 -7.82
CA LYS A 71 1.68 4.86 -7.45
C LYS A 71 1.95 5.75 -6.23
N MET A 72 1.41 6.97 -6.22
CA MET A 72 1.53 7.87 -5.06
C MET A 72 0.88 7.28 -3.82
N THR A 73 -0.27 6.61 -3.96
CA THR A 73 -0.95 5.93 -2.86
C THR A 73 -0.07 4.86 -2.24
N VAL A 74 0.57 4.03 -3.08
CA VAL A 74 1.51 2.99 -2.61
C VAL A 74 2.67 3.63 -1.85
N LEU A 75 3.30 4.68 -2.39
CA LEU A 75 4.43 5.35 -1.74
C LEU A 75 4.08 5.93 -0.38
N ILE A 76 2.91 6.59 -0.27
CA ILE A 76 2.42 7.17 0.99
C ILE A 76 2.12 6.05 1.99
N LEU A 77 1.45 4.97 1.57
CA LEU A 77 1.12 3.86 2.46
C LEU A 77 2.36 3.10 2.91
N SER A 78 3.35 2.94 2.03
CA SER A 78 4.64 2.34 2.38
C SER A 78 5.32 3.12 3.50
N GLU A 79 5.37 4.45 3.39
CA GLU A 79 5.93 5.32 4.43
C GLU A 79 5.15 5.19 5.75
N ILE A 80 3.82 5.32 5.71
CA ILE A 80 2.95 5.27 6.89
C ILE A 80 3.04 3.91 7.60
N CYS A 81 3.16 2.81 6.84
CA CYS A 81 3.19 1.46 7.40
C CYS A 81 4.60 0.94 7.69
N GLY A 82 5.65 1.72 7.39
CA GLY A 82 7.05 1.28 7.55
C GLY A 82 7.48 0.18 6.59
N LEU A 83 6.84 0.07 5.42
CA LEU A 83 7.23 -0.86 4.35
C LEU A 83 8.36 -0.23 3.53
N SER A 84 9.47 -0.96 3.36
CA SER A 84 10.54 -0.51 2.46
C SER A 84 10.01 -0.35 1.03
N ILE A 85 10.21 0.83 0.45
CA ILE A 85 9.70 1.15 -0.89
C ILE A 85 10.37 0.23 -1.92
N PRO A 86 9.60 -0.53 -2.72
CA PRO A 86 10.17 -1.37 -3.77
C PRO A 86 10.96 -0.55 -4.78
N LYS A 87 12.12 -1.05 -5.19
CA LYS A 87 13.05 -0.33 -6.09
C LYS A 87 12.42 -0.05 -7.45
N GLU A 88 11.48 -0.89 -7.85
CA GLU A 88 10.66 -0.81 -9.06
C GLU A 88 9.80 0.47 -9.06
N LEU A 89 9.45 1.00 -7.88
CA LEU A 89 8.70 2.24 -7.74
C LEU A 89 9.59 3.48 -7.80
N LEU A 90 10.87 3.34 -7.45
CA LEU A 90 11.85 4.42 -7.46
C LEU A 90 12.29 4.70 -8.91
N GLY A 91 11.58 5.63 -9.57
CA GLY A 91 11.89 6.07 -10.93
C GLY A 91 13.23 6.84 -11.04
N LYS A 92 13.48 7.49 -12.18
CA LYS A 92 14.70 8.31 -12.39
C LYS A 92 14.89 9.34 -11.25
N LYS A 93 16.12 9.49 -10.75
CA LYS A 93 16.55 10.28 -9.57
C LYS A 93 15.82 11.61 -9.28
N LYS A 94 15.44 12.39 -10.30
CA LYS A 94 14.68 13.66 -10.12
C LYS A 94 13.26 13.47 -9.60
N ARG A 95 12.55 12.40 -9.99
CA ARG A 95 11.20 12.12 -9.47
C ARG A 95 11.24 11.65 -8.03
N ILE A 96 12.30 10.94 -7.65
CA ILE A 96 12.54 10.51 -6.27
C ILE A 96 12.68 11.73 -5.36
N ALA A 97 13.42 12.77 -5.75
CA ALA A 97 13.58 13.97 -4.93
C ALA A 97 12.25 14.69 -4.63
N VAL A 98 11.35 14.78 -5.63
CA VAL A 98 10.04 15.41 -5.44
C VAL A 98 9.14 14.55 -4.55
N ILE A 99 9.12 13.24 -4.77
CA ILE A 99 8.35 12.30 -3.95
C ILE A 99 8.87 12.29 -2.51
N ALA A 100 10.19 12.24 -2.32
CA ALA A 100 10.82 12.25 -1.02
C ALA A 100 10.47 13.53 -0.24
N GLY A 101 10.51 14.71 -0.88
CA GLY A 101 10.11 15.95 -0.21
C GLY A 101 8.64 15.98 0.20
N VAL A 102 7.75 15.37 -0.59
CA VAL A 102 6.33 15.20 -0.21
C VAL A 102 6.17 14.21 0.94
N LEU A 103 6.91 13.09 0.93
CA LEU A 103 6.87 12.10 2.00
C LEU A 103 7.43 12.66 3.32
N GLU A 104 8.52 13.44 3.25
CA GLU A 104 9.10 14.13 4.42
C GLU A 104 8.09 15.14 5.01
N SER A 105 7.44 15.94 4.15
CA SER A 105 6.39 16.86 4.59
C SER A 105 5.19 16.14 5.22
N LEU A 106 4.83 14.96 4.72
CA LEU A 106 3.77 14.13 5.30
C LEU A 106 4.20 13.50 6.63
N SER A 107 5.44 13.06 6.74
CA SER A 107 6.02 12.54 7.98
C SER A 107 5.95 13.59 9.08
N ASP A 108 6.42 14.81 8.79
CA ASP A 108 6.34 15.95 9.70
C ASP A 108 4.91 16.25 10.14
N PHE A 109 3.96 16.24 9.20
CA PHE A 109 2.54 16.43 9.50
C PHE A 109 1.97 15.33 10.41
N THR A 110 2.30 14.06 10.15
CA THR A 110 1.83 12.94 10.99
C THR A 110 2.45 12.97 12.38
N HIS A 111 3.71 13.40 12.50
CA HIS A 111 4.38 13.58 13.77
C HIS A 111 3.73 14.71 14.59
N ASP A 112 3.43 15.85 13.95
CA ASP A 112 2.70 16.96 14.58
C ASP A 112 1.31 16.50 15.07
N LEU A 113 0.55 15.81 14.23
CA LEU A 113 -0.77 15.29 14.59
C LEU A 113 -0.72 14.33 15.80
N SER A 114 0.26 13.41 15.80
CA SER A 114 0.48 12.46 16.89
C SER A 114 0.85 13.17 18.21
N SER A 115 1.65 14.24 18.13
CA SER A 115 2.01 15.05 19.30
C SER A 115 0.81 15.80 19.89
N ARG A 116 -0.12 16.28 19.05
CA ARG A 116 -1.32 17.02 19.48
C ARG A 116 -2.41 16.14 20.06
N LEU A 117 -2.43 14.85 19.72
CA LEU A 117 -3.37 13.87 20.27
C LEU A 117 -2.92 13.27 21.61
N LYS A 118 -1.65 13.41 21.97
CA LYS A 118 -1.07 12.93 23.24
C LYS A 118 -0.99 14.01 24.33
N GLY A 119 -1.41 15.25 24.02
CA GLY A 119 -1.45 16.39 24.94
C GLY A 119 -2.83 16.64 25.51
#